data_AF-A0A2E1LT37-F1
#
_entry.id   AF-A0A2E1LT37-F1
#
_cell.length_a   1.000
_cell.length_b   1.000
_cell.length_c   1.000
_cell.angle_alpha   90.00
_cell.angle_beta   90.00
_cell.angle_gamma   90.00
#
_symmetry.space_group_name_H-M   'P 1'
#
loop_
_entity.id
_entity.type
_entity.pdbx_description
1 polymer ?
#
loop_
_entity_poly.entity_id
_entity_poly.type
_entity_poly.pdbx_seq_one_letter_code
_entity_poly.pdbx_strand_id
1 'polypeptide(L)'
;MTRFRNIIIVSAGLLFVTGCATQESPRAVDDIPSSNTGTLTSPEITSSDEDGLSIRYAQVSMGFDTGCNPNHAFSGALNECAKLPDRVKTMASVNCESFGKTAVFLGNRTNILQMTVSKFRCDEPTQ
;
A
#
# COMPACT_ATOMS: atom_id res chain seq x y z
N MET A 1 -27.37 64.92 -1.82
CA MET A 1 -28.34 63.80 -1.83
C MET A 1 -27.68 62.60 -1.20
N THR A 2 -28.17 62.21 -0.03
CA THR A 2 -27.75 61.06 0.76
C THR A 2 -28.21 59.77 0.08
N ARG A 3 -27.30 58.82 -0.17
CA ARG A 3 -27.68 57.43 -0.40
C ARG A 3 -26.73 56.50 0.37
N PHE A 4 -27.16 56.19 1.59
CA PHE A 4 -26.87 54.91 2.23
C PHE A 4 -27.43 53.76 1.37
N ARG A 5 -26.87 52.56 1.60
CA ARG A 5 -27.47 51.23 1.41
C ARG A 5 -26.85 50.40 0.28
N ASN A 6 -25.78 49.68 0.60
CA ASN A 6 -25.82 48.22 0.79
C ASN A 6 -24.40 47.69 1.08
N ILE A 7 -24.18 47.33 2.34
CA ILE A 7 -23.10 46.46 2.76
C ILE A 7 -23.50 45.05 2.31
N ILE A 8 -22.84 44.49 1.30
CA ILE A 8 -22.86 43.05 1.05
C ILE A 8 -21.44 42.56 1.36
N ILE A 9 -21.24 42.15 2.62
CA ILE A 9 -20.11 41.33 3.03
C ILE A 9 -20.36 39.95 2.42
N VAL A 10 -19.77 39.67 1.26
CA VAL A 10 -19.68 38.29 0.75
C VAL A 10 -18.48 37.65 1.44
N SER A 11 -18.66 37.26 2.70
CA SER A 11 -17.77 36.31 3.37
C SER A 11 -18.12 34.91 2.87
N ALA A 12 -17.70 34.58 1.65
CA ALA A 12 -17.68 33.20 1.18
C ALA A 12 -16.43 32.53 1.77
N GLY A 13 -16.66 31.77 2.84
CA GLY A 13 -15.61 31.10 3.60
C GLY A 13 -14.77 30.18 2.73
N LEU A 14 -13.45 30.27 2.92
CA LEU A 14 -12.50 29.21 2.64
C LEU A 14 -12.98 27.92 3.32
N LEU A 15 -13.45 26.96 2.54
CA LEU A 15 -13.31 25.55 2.89
C LEU A 15 -12.22 24.99 1.98
N PHE A 16 -10.96 25.25 2.36
CA PHE A 16 -9.88 24.35 1.98
C PHE A 16 -10.20 23.01 2.62
N VAL A 17 -10.88 22.14 1.88
CA VAL A 17 -10.87 20.71 2.18
C VAL A 17 -9.45 20.27 1.82
N THR A 18 -8.51 20.50 2.73
CA THR A 18 -7.28 19.71 2.75
C THR A 18 -7.75 18.30 3.05
N GLY A 19 -8.15 17.57 2.02
CA GLY A 19 -8.16 16.12 2.09
C GLY A 19 -6.74 15.78 2.51
N CYS A 20 -6.59 15.34 3.76
CA CYS A 20 -5.40 14.61 4.15
C CYS A 20 -5.34 13.45 3.16
N ALA A 21 -4.55 13.60 2.10
CA ALA A 21 -4.10 12.44 1.36
C ALA A 21 -3.36 11.65 2.42
N THR A 22 -4.01 10.62 2.96
CA THR A 22 -3.41 9.66 3.87
C THR A 22 -2.09 9.30 3.21
N GLN A 23 -1.00 9.74 3.82
CA GLN A 23 0.33 9.41 3.33
C GLN A 23 0.42 7.92 3.56
N GLU A 24 0.21 7.14 2.50
CA GLU A 24 0.32 5.70 2.51
C GLU A 24 1.71 5.40 3.07
N SER A 25 1.73 4.79 4.25
CA SER A 25 2.94 4.45 4.98
C SER A 25 3.13 2.95 4.89
N PRO A 26 4.37 2.44 4.91
CA PRO A 26 4.63 1.02 5.08
C PRO A 26 3.84 0.44 6.26
N ARG A 27 3.25 -0.74 6.06
CA ARG A 27 2.35 -1.38 7.05
C ARG A 27 2.86 -2.76 7.42
N ALA A 28 2.58 -3.20 8.65
CA ALA A 28 2.82 -4.57 9.04
C ALA A 28 2.09 -5.51 8.07
N VAL A 29 2.74 -6.62 7.70
CA VAL A 29 2.15 -7.56 6.75
C VAL A 29 0.78 -8.04 7.23
N ASP A 30 0.62 -8.28 8.54
CA ASP A 30 -0.63 -8.79 9.11
C ASP A 30 -1.83 -7.87 8.90
N ASP A 31 -1.62 -6.55 8.83
CA ASP A 31 -2.67 -5.55 8.63
C ASP A 31 -3.19 -5.49 7.18
N ILE A 32 -2.52 -6.16 6.25
CA ILE A 32 -2.87 -6.08 4.83
C ILE A 32 -3.99 -7.07 4.51
N PRO A 33 -5.10 -6.62 3.92
CA PRO A 33 -6.18 -7.52 3.59
C PRO A 33 -5.82 -8.49 2.48
N SER A 34 -6.27 -9.74 2.64
CA SER A 34 -6.15 -10.80 1.63
C SER A 34 -7.44 -11.04 0.83
N SER A 35 -8.53 -10.34 1.16
CA SER A 35 -9.85 -10.59 0.61
C SER A 35 -9.89 -10.45 -0.92
N ASN A 36 -10.50 -11.44 -1.59
CA ASN A 36 -10.64 -11.51 -3.05
C ASN A 36 -9.28 -11.44 -3.79
N THR A 37 -8.24 -12.02 -3.20
CA THR A 37 -6.93 -12.18 -3.84
C THR A 37 -6.50 -13.62 -3.90
N GLY A 38 -5.70 -13.95 -4.91
CA GLY A 38 -5.13 -15.27 -5.10
C GLY A 38 -3.91 -15.21 -6.02
N THR A 39 -3.15 -16.30 -6.02
CA THR A 39 -1.94 -16.44 -6.85
C THR A 39 -2.22 -17.44 -7.96
N LEU A 40 -2.03 -17.04 -9.22
CA LEU A 40 -2.14 -17.93 -10.39
C LEU A 40 -0.93 -18.84 -10.54
N THR A 41 0.23 -18.38 -10.07
CA THR A 41 1.47 -19.16 -10.03
C THR A 41 1.89 -19.35 -8.58
N SER A 42 2.71 -20.36 -8.30
CA SER A 42 3.37 -20.44 -7.01
C SER A 42 4.23 -19.18 -6.80
N PRO A 43 4.07 -18.44 -5.68
CA PRO A 43 4.96 -17.33 -5.38
C PRO A 43 6.39 -17.82 -5.16
N GLU A 44 7.33 -16.97 -5.54
CA GLU A 44 8.77 -17.26 -5.52
C GLU A 44 9.52 -16.10 -4.85
N ILE A 45 10.42 -16.42 -3.92
CA ILE A 45 11.33 -15.43 -3.33
C ILE A 45 12.44 -15.16 -4.33
N THR A 46 12.53 -13.91 -4.79
CA THR A 46 13.47 -13.47 -5.83
C THR A 46 14.73 -12.81 -5.28
N SER A 47 14.66 -12.33 -4.05
CA SER A 47 15.74 -11.73 -3.27
C SER A 47 15.31 -11.79 -1.80
N SER A 48 16.25 -12.10 -0.92
CA SER A 48 16.04 -12.15 0.52
C SER A 48 17.38 -12.01 1.24
N ASP A 49 17.38 -11.21 2.29
CA ASP A 49 18.46 -11.01 3.24
C ASP A 49 17.84 -10.65 4.61
N GLU A 50 18.67 -10.24 5.56
CA GLU A 50 18.25 -9.87 6.91
C GLU A 50 17.43 -8.56 6.96
N ASP A 51 17.53 -7.73 5.92
CA ASP A 51 16.87 -6.42 5.82
C ASP A 51 15.52 -6.53 5.11
N GLY A 52 15.30 -7.56 4.30
CA GLY A 52 14.00 -7.76 3.64
C GLY A 52 13.97 -8.84 2.58
N LEU A 53 12.87 -8.86 1.83
CA LEU A 53 12.67 -9.80 0.73
C LEU A 53 11.77 -9.26 -0.38
N SER A 54 11.86 -9.89 -1.56
CA SER A 54 10.99 -9.63 -2.70
C SER A 54 10.34 -10.92 -3.19
N ILE A 55 9.00 -10.97 -3.24
CA ILE A 55 8.23 -12.14 -3.67
C ILE A 55 7.58 -11.84 -5.02
N ARG A 56 7.83 -12.68 -6.02
CA ARG A 56 7.25 -12.60 -7.37
C ARG A 56 6.16 -13.64 -7.57
N TYR A 57 5.03 -13.23 -8.15
CA TYR A 57 3.90 -14.10 -8.43
C TYR A 57 2.97 -13.48 -9.48
N ALA A 58 2.24 -14.31 -10.20
CA ALA A 58 1.07 -13.85 -10.95
C ALA A 58 -0.11 -13.78 -9.97
N GLN A 59 -0.75 -12.60 -9.87
CA GLN A 59 -1.86 -12.36 -8.95
C GLN A 59 -3.18 -12.26 -9.74
N VAL A 60 -4.24 -12.81 -9.16
CA VAL A 60 -5.60 -12.36 -9.42
C VAL A 60 -6.10 -11.62 -8.19
N SER A 61 -6.54 -10.39 -8.36
CA SER A 61 -7.12 -9.59 -7.27
C SER A 61 -8.26 -8.75 -7.80
N MET A 62 -9.37 -8.72 -7.07
CA MET A 62 -10.47 -7.79 -7.35
C MET A 62 -10.41 -6.61 -6.38
N GLY A 63 -10.07 -5.44 -6.91
CA GLY A 63 -10.01 -4.16 -6.19
C GLY A 63 -8.73 -3.92 -5.39
N PHE A 64 -8.70 -2.78 -4.72
CA PHE A 64 -7.60 -2.34 -3.84
C PHE A 64 -8.06 -2.35 -2.38
N ASP A 65 -7.14 -2.12 -1.46
CA ASP A 65 -7.50 -1.89 -0.07
C ASP A 65 -8.46 -0.68 0.07
N THR A 66 -9.34 -0.72 1.06
CA THR A 66 -10.40 0.28 1.24
C THR A 66 -9.80 1.58 1.72
N GLY A 67 -10.07 2.70 1.02
CA GLY A 67 -9.52 4.02 1.36
C GLY A 67 -8.24 4.39 0.60
N CYS A 68 -7.79 3.55 -0.33
CA CYS A 68 -6.60 3.78 -1.15
C CYS A 68 -6.90 4.35 -2.54
N ASN A 69 -5.95 5.11 -3.10
CA ASN A 69 -6.07 5.66 -4.46
C ASN A 69 -5.64 4.62 -5.52
N PRO A 70 -6.55 4.08 -6.34
CA PRO A 70 -6.24 3.02 -7.30
C PRO A 70 -5.30 3.47 -8.42
N ASN A 71 -5.12 4.78 -8.64
CA ASN A 71 -4.28 5.30 -9.71
C ASN A 71 -2.78 5.01 -9.51
N HIS A 72 -2.35 4.71 -8.29
CA HIS A 72 -0.95 4.33 -7.99
C HIS A 72 -0.60 2.91 -8.46
N ALA A 73 -1.60 2.06 -8.73
CA ALA A 73 -1.39 0.67 -9.13
C ALA A 73 -0.67 0.50 -10.48
N PHE A 74 -0.78 1.49 -11.36
CA PHE A 74 -0.14 1.49 -12.69
C PHE A 74 1.11 2.37 -12.75
N SER A 75 1.48 3.00 -11.63
CA SER A 75 2.71 3.79 -11.56
C SER A 75 3.93 2.85 -11.45
N GLY A 76 5.09 3.30 -11.92
CA GLY A 76 6.36 2.57 -11.73
C GLY A 76 6.84 2.53 -10.26
N ALA A 77 6.15 3.25 -9.36
CA ALA A 77 6.39 3.25 -7.92
C ALA A 77 5.73 2.03 -7.26
N LEU A 78 6.11 1.75 -6.02
CA LEU A 78 5.49 0.68 -5.24
C LEU A 78 4.06 1.08 -4.85
N ASN A 79 3.11 0.19 -5.08
CA ASN A 79 1.72 0.32 -4.67
C ASN A 79 1.53 -0.28 -3.27
N GLU A 80 1.55 0.57 -2.26
CA GLU A 80 1.38 0.23 -0.83
C GLU A 80 -0.06 -0.18 -0.48
N CYS A 81 -0.98 0.06 -1.41
CA CYS A 81 -2.41 -0.22 -1.32
C CYS A 81 -2.86 -1.52 -1.98
N ALA A 82 -1.91 -2.31 -2.44
CA ALA A 82 -2.20 -3.62 -2.93
C ALA A 82 -2.57 -4.57 -1.79
N LYS A 83 -3.59 -5.38 -2.04
CA LYS A 83 -3.92 -6.54 -1.22
C LYS A 83 -2.91 -7.65 -1.44
N LEU A 84 -2.63 -8.44 -0.40
CA LEU A 84 -1.68 -9.54 -0.46
C LEU A 84 -2.39 -10.89 -0.32
N PRO A 85 -2.14 -11.87 -1.21
CA PRO A 85 -2.61 -13.23 -1.00
C PRO A 85 -2.01 -13.82 0.28
N ASP A 86 -2.79 -14.62 1.02
CA ASP A 86 -2.35 -15.19 2.31
C ASP A 86 -1.01 -15.92 2.22
N ARG A 87 -0.79 -16.67 1.13
CA ARG A 87 0.46 -17.39 0.90
C ARG A 87 1.68 -16.45 0.83
N VAL A 88 1.51 -15.26 0.25
CA VAL A 88 2.57 -14.25 0.14
C VAL A 88 2.82 -13.62 1.51
N LYS A 89 1.76 -13.35 2.30
CA LYS A 89 1.89 -12.88 3.69
C LYS A 89 2.68 -13.87 4.53
N THR A 90 2.29 -15.15 4.53
CA THR A 90 2.98 -16.21 5.27
C THR A 90 4.45 -16.33 4.87
N MET A 91 4.76 -16.28 3.57
CA MET A 91 6.15 -16.34 3.11
C MET A 91 6.98 -15.15 3.59
N ALA A 92 6.40 -13.94 3.65
CA ALA A 92 7.08 -12.76 4.17
C ALA A 92 7.32 -12.86 5.68
N SER A 93 6.30 -13.22 6.45
CA SER A 93 6.41 -13.38 7.91
C SER A 93 7.44 -14.45 8.28
N VAL A 94 7.35 -15.65 7.71
CA VAL A 94 8.30 -16.75 8.00
C VAL A 94 9.74 -16.37 7.68
N ASN A 95 9.97 -15.60 6.60
CA ASN A 95 11.31 -15.16 6.24
C ASN A 95 11.88 -14.18 7.27
N CYS A 96 11.15 -13.12 7.62
CA CYS A 96 11.62 -12.17 8.63
C CYS A 96 11.72 -12.79 10.04
N GLU A 97 10.79 -13.68 10.40
CA GLU A 97 10.83 -14.42 11.68
C GLU A 97 12.08 -15.29 11.80
N SER A 98 12.63 -15.79 10.69
CA SER A 98 13.90 -16.54 10.70
C SER A 98 15.10 -15.70 11.16
N PHE A 99 14.96 -14.37 11.12
CA PHE A 99 15.91 -13.39 11.65
C PHE A 99 15.44 -12.73 12.96
N GLY A 100 14.32 -13.17 13.54
CA GLY A 100 13.74 -12.58 14.75
C GLY A 100 13.07 -11.21 14.51
N LYS A 101 12.75 -10.89 13.25
CA LYS A 101 12.18 -9.60 12.82
C LYS A 101 10.73 -9.74 12.34
N THR A 102 10.02 -8.62 12.25
CA THR A 102 8.65 -8.54 11.73
C THR A 102 8.64 -8.06 10.29
N ALA A 103 7.79 -8.67 9.46
CA ALA A 103 7.66 -8.27 8.06
C ALA A 103 6.80 -7.01 7.91
N VAL A 104 7.34 -6.01 7.21
CA VAL A 104 6.68 -4.76 6.83
C VAL A 104 6.58 -4.70 5.31
N PHE A 105 5.38 -4.49 4.79
CA PHE A 105 5.14 -4.38 3.36
C PHE A 105 5.44 -2.97 2.86
N LEU A 106 6.22 -2.92 1.78
CA LEU A 106 6.63 -1.68 1.12
C LEU A 106 5.83 -1.41 -0.16
N GLY A 107 4.96 -2.32 -0.57
CA GLY A 107 4.15 -2.19 -1.78
C GLY A 107 4.48 -3.18 -2.89
N ASN A 108 3.62 -3.15 -3.91
CA ASN A 108 3.73 -3.99 -5.10
C ASN A 108 4.22 -3.20 -6.31
N ARG A 109 5.00 -3.83 -7.18
CA ARG A 109 5.25 -3.33 -8.53
C ARG A 109 5.01 -4.42 -9.56
N THR A 110 4.91 -4.02 -10.81
CA THR A 110 4.79 -4.95 -11.94
C THR A 110 6.14 -5.07 -12.64
N ASN A 111 6.57 -6.30 -12.95
CA ASN A 111 7.77 -6.53 -13.75
C ASN A 111 7.47 -6.57 -15.26
N ILE A 112 8.50 -6.78 -16.08
CA ILE A 112 8.38 -6.82 -17.57
C ILE A 112 7.39 -7.92 -18.04
N LEU A 113 7.29 -9.02 -17.28
CA LEU A 113 6.39 -10.14 -17.57
C LEU A 113 4.97 -9.91 -17.05
N GLN A 114 4.62 -8.69 -16.64
CA GLN A 114 3.33 -8.35 -16.04
C GLN A 114 3.01 -9.15 -14.76
N MET A 115 4.05 -9.61 -14.05
CA MET A 115 3.90 -10.28 -12.76
C MET A 115 4.02 -9.27 -11.63
N THR A 116 3.28 -9.53 -10.55
CA THR A 116 3.39 -8.80 -9.29
C THR A 116 4.72 -9.14 -8.61
N VAL A 117 5.41 -8.11 -8.13
CA VAL A 117 6.57 -8.22 -7.24
C VAL A 117 6.25 -7.43 -5.98
N SER A 118 5.97 -8.13 -4.89
CA SER A 118 5.78 -7.55 -3.57
C SER A 118 7.13 -7.36 -2.88
N LYS A 119 7.36 -6.18 -2.32
CA LYS A 119 8.56 -5.89 -1.54
C LYS A 119 8.24 -5.80 -0.05
N PHE A 120 9.14 -6.34 0.75
CA PHE A 120 9.05 -6.38 2.19
C PHE A 120 10.37 -5.94 2.80
N ARG A 121 10.27 -5.28 3.96
CA ARG A 121 11.37 -5.01 4.88
C ARG A 121 11.19 -5.88 6.12
N CYS A 122 12.28 -6.31 6.73
CA CYS A 122 12.26 -6.95 8.04
C CYS A 122 12.69 -5.91 9.08
N ASP A 123 11.75 -5.51 9.94
CA ASP A 123 12.00 -4.53 11.01
C ASP A 123 12.09 -5.23 12.36
N GLU A 124 12.83 -4.62 13.29
CA GLU A 124 12.84 -5.06 14.69
C GLU A 124 11.40 -5.11 15.23
N PRO A 125 11.03 -6.14 16.00
CA PRO A 125 9.71 -6.23 16.59
C PRO A 125 9.49 -5.04 17.53
N THR A 126 8.46 -4.24 17.26
CA THR A 126 8.03 -3.15 18.16
C THR A 126 7.59 -3.74 19.50
N GLN A 127 8.31 -3.41 20.58
CA GLN A 127 7.96 -3.75 21.97
C GLN A 127 6.73 -2.98 22.46
#